data_AF-K0R778-F1
#
_entry.id   AF-K0R778-F1
#
_cell.length_a   1.000
_cell.length_b   1.000
_cell.length_c   1.000
_cell.angle_alpha   90.00
_cell.angle_beta   90.00
_cell.angle_gamma   90.00
#
_symmetry.space_group_name_H-M   'P 1'
#
loop_
_entity.id
_entity.type
_entity.pdbx_description
1 polymer ?
#
loop_
_entity_poly.entity_id
_entity_poly.type
_entity_poly.pdbx_seq_one_letter_code
_entity_poly.pdbx_strand_id
1 'polypeptide(L)'
;MEAMFGGATAFNQPISIDTAKMSYMFYDATAFNQDLCHFGDNFSQKTVTLMFYDSACSNKNEPSSASGPWCAVTTCPPQRHMFTKKAELATAMGDYVSQGCPNGPNCQATSVHGGAIGNWDVSRLTDFSFLFDSFSGADAFNEPINWNTESATSMKKMFEGATAFNQPLSFDTAKVTSMQYMFQGATAFNQPLSFDTANVTNVREYMCEVHLQ
;
A
#
# COMPACT_ATOMS: atom_id res chain seq x y z
N MET A 1 -30.39 -15.07 5.15
CA MET A 1 -29.24 -15.10 6.08
C MET A 1 -29.27 -13.73 6.73
N GLU A 2 -29.90 -13.65 7.88
CA GLU A 2 -30.26 -12.39 8.54
C GLU A 2 -29.15 -12.05 9.53
N ALA A 3 -28.48 -10.91 9.32
CA ALA A 3 -27.42 -10.36 10.17
C ALA A 3 -26.18 -11.25 10.36
N MET A 4 -25.26 -11.24 9.38
CA MET A 4 -23.94 -11.90 9.51
C MET A 4 -23.11 -11.36 10.70
N PHE A 5 -23.33 -10.12 11.14
CA PHE A 5 -22.67 -9.51 12.29
C PHE A 5 -23.66 -8.88 13.29
N GLY A 6 -24.90 -9.38 13.36
CA GLY A 6 -25.90 -8.86 14.29
C GLY A 6 -25.41 -8.93 15.74
N GLY A 7 -25.33 -7.80 16.43
CA GLY A 7 -24.88 -7.70 17.82
C GLY A 7 -23.36 -7.82 18.06
N ALA A 8 -22.52 -7.74 17.01
CA ALA A 8 -21.07 -7.80 17.18
C ALA A 8 -20.52 -6.53 17.88
N THR A 9 -19.75 -6.72 18.96
CA THR A 9 -19.18 -5.63 19.77
C THR A 9 -17.78 -5.17 19.33
N ALA A 10 -17.11 -5.94 18.46
CA ALA A 10 -15.82 -5.58 17.86
C ALA A 10 -15.58 -6.33 16.55
N PHE A 11 -14.88 -5.67 15.62
CA PHE A 11 -14.47 -6.22 14.32
C PHE A 11 -12.96 -6.03 14.15
N ASN A 12 -12.20 -7.04 13.71
CA ASN A 12 -10.73 -7.00 13.74
C ASN A 12 -10.01 -7.64 12.54
N GLN A 13 -10.67 -7.92 11.40
CA GLN A 13 -10.03 -8.47 10.20
C GLN A 13 -10.64 -7.97 8.88
N PRO A 14 -9.99 -8.02 7.70
CA PRO A 14 -10.58 -7.60 6.43
C PRO A 14 -11.76 -8.50 5.99
N ILE A 15 -12.86 -7.91 5.48
CA ILE A 15 -14.03 -8.63 4.97
C ILE A 15 -13.90 -8.90 3.47
N SER A 16 -13.86 -10.16 3.06
CA SER A 16 -14.04 -10.59 1.67
C SER A 16 -15.34 -11.41 1.58
N ILE A 17 -16.45 -10.80 1.14
CA ILE A 17 -17.77 -11.45 1.11
C ILE A 17 -18.48 -11.22 -0.23
N ASP A 18 -19.27 -12.22 -0.65
CA ASP A 18 -20.16 -12.24 -1.82
C ASP A 18 -21.28 -11.18 -1.74
N THR A 19 -21.35 -10.32 -2.75
CA THR A 19 -22.19 -9.10 -2.78
C THR A 19 -23.69 -9.36 -2.89
N ALA A 20 -24.12 -10.59 -3.22
CA ALA A 20 -25.54 -10.93 -3.40
C ALA A 20 -26.30 -11.14 -2.08
N LYS A 21 -25.63 -11.18 -0.92
CA LYS A 21 -26.22 -11.55 0.39
C LYS A 21 -26.01 -10.52 1.50
N MET A 22 -25.62 -9.29 1.17
CA MET A 22 -25.15 -8.30 2.15
C MET A 22 -26.24 -7.42 2.80
N SER A 23 -27.52 -7.64 2.50
CA SER A 23 -28.60 -6.92 3.20
C SER A 23 -28.54 -7.20 4.70
N TYR A 24 -28.69 -6.16 5.53
CA TYR A 24 -28.72 -6.23 7.01
C TYR A 24 -27.42 -6.73 7.66
N MET A 25 -26.29 -6.58 6.97
CA MET A 25 -24.97 -7.03 7.43
C MET A 25 -24.61 -6.57 8.86
N PHE A 26 -24.93 -5.32 9.20
CA PHE A 26 -24.63 -4.67 10.49
C PHE A 26 -25.89 -4.31 11.28
N TYR A 27 -26.98 -5.05 11.09
CA TYR A 27 -28.23 -4.83 11.81
C TYR A 27 -28.01 -4.84 13.33
N ASP A 28 -28.52 -3.83 14.03
CA ASP A 28 -28.39 -3.66 15.49
C ASP A 28 -26.94 -3.50 16.01
N ALA A 29 -25.98 -3.21 15.14
CA ALA A 29 -24.61 -2.89 15.56
C ALA A 29 -24.61 -1.55 16.33
N THR A 30 -24.16 -1.57 17.58
CA THR A 30 -24.22 -0.43 18.51
C THR A 30 -22.96 0.44 18.54
N ALA A 31 -21.85 -0.04 17.97
CA ALA A 31 -20.60 0.70 17.89
C ALA A 31 -19.77 0.30 16.65
N PHE A 32 -19.06 1.27 16.08
CA PHE A 32 -18.12 1.07 14.98
C PHE A 32 -16.76 1.67 15.39
N ASN A 33 -15.80 0.81 15.71
CA ASN A 33 -14.47 1.22 16.16
C ASN A 33 -13.41 1.12 15.05
N GLN A 34 -13.85 1.10 13.78
CA GLN A 34 -12.99 1.04 12.60
C GLN A 34 -13.32 2.17 11.63
N ASP A 35 -12.32 2.55 10.84
CA ASP A 35 -12.47 3.43 9.69
C ASP A 35 -13.18 2.66 8.55
N LEU A 36 -14.37 3.13 8.17
CA LEU A 36 -15.18 2.56 7.09
C LEU A 36 -15.33 3.52 5.89
N CYS A 37 -14.49 4.56 5.78
CA CYS A 37 -14.67 5.66 4.82
C CYS A 37 -14.75 5.24 3.35
N HIS A 38 -14.22 4.06 3.00
CA HIS A 38 -14.21 3.51 1.64
C HIS A 38 -14.82 2.11 1.53
N PHE A 39 -15.39 1.59 2.63
CA PHE A 39 -16.08 0.31 2.62
C PHE A 39 -17.21 0.29 1.58
N GLY A 40 -17.82 1.45 1.34
CA GLY A 40 -18.93 1.66 0.43
C GLY A 40 -18.65 1.77 -1.04
N ASP A 41 -17.43 2.12 -1.42
CA ASP A 41 -17.12 2.64 -2.75
C ASP A 41 -17.38 1.60 -3.85
N ASN A 42 -17.41 0.32 -3.46
CA ASN A 42 -17.68 -0.81 -4.35
C ASN A 42 -19.17 -1.21 -4.41
N PHE A 43 -20.05 -0.48 -3.74
CA PHE A 43 -21.46 -0.82 -3.58
C PHE A 43 -22.40 0.31 -4.01
N SER A 44 -23.60 -0.05 -4.47
CA SER A 44 -24.64 0.95 -4.71
C SER A 44 -25.12 1.56 -3.39
N GLN A 45 -25.54 2.83 -3.42
CA GLN A 45 -26.15 3.51 -2.26
C GLN A 45 -27.24 2.65 -1.60
N LYS A 46 -28.13 2.07 -2.43
CA LYS A 46 -29.21 1.21 -1.96
C LYS A 46 -28.70 -0.03 -1.23
N THR A 47 -27.64 -0.66 -1.73
CA THR A 47 -27.04 -1.84 -1.10
C THR A 47 -26.50 -1.50 0.28
N VAL A 48 -25.81 -0.38 0.40
CA VAL A 48 -25.22 0.06 1.66
C VAL A 48 -26.28 0.45 2.67
N THR A 49 -27.29 1.22 2.27
CA THR A 49 -28.40 1.58 3.16
C THR A 49 -29.03 0.34 3.78
N LEU A 50 -29.12 -0.77 3.03
CA LEU A 50 -29.60 -2.05 3.54
C LEU A 50 -28.58 -2.76 4.43
N MET A 51 -27.27 -2.69 4.16
CA MET A 51 -26.23 -3.28 5.01
C MET A 51 -26.25 -2.72 6.44
N PHE A 52 -26.48 -1.41 6.59
CA PHE A 52 -26.42 -0.68 7.86
C PHE A 52 -27.79 -0.32 8.44
N TYR A 53 -28.85 -0.94 7.93
CA TYR A 53 -30.21 -0.74 8.43
C TYR A 53 -30.25 -0.99 9.95
N ASP A 54 -30.85 -0.05 10.69
CA ASP A 54 -30.98 -0.12 12.17
C ASP A 54 -29.66 -0.25 12.96
N SER A 55 -28.53 0.22 12.40
CA SER A 55 -27.26 0.33 13.13
C SER A 55 -27.06 1.70 13.77
N ALA A 56 -26.14 1.81 14.73
CA ALA A 56 -25.69 3.07 15.34
C ALA A 56 -24.80 3.94 14.43
N CYS A 57 -24.68 3.60 13.14
CA CYS A 57 -23.92 4.38 12.17
C CYS A 57 -24.54 5.77 11.96
N SER A 58 -23.77 6.82 12.24
CA SER A 58 -24.25 8.21 12.24
C SER A 58 -24.59 8.76 10.85
N ASN A 59 -23.99 8.24 9.78
CA ASN A 59 -24.21 8.70 8.40
C ASN A 59 -24.48 7.51 7.46
N LYS A 60 -25.73 7.39 6.99
CA LYS A 60 -26.24 6.25 6.19
C LYS A 60 -26.57 6.61 4.73
N ASN A 61 -26.40 7.88 4.36
CA ASN A 61 -27.11 8.45 3.21
C ASN A 61 -26.23 8.78 1.99
N GLU A 62 -24.89 8.76 2.06
CA GLU A 62 -24.08 9.16 0.90
C GLU A 62 -22.80 8.35 0.67
N PRO A 63 -22.73 7.42 -0.30
CA PRO A 63 -21.52 6.67 -0.70
C PRO A 63 -20.42 7.46 -1.38
N SER A 64 -20.38 8.78 -1.21
CA SER A 64 -19.43 9.62 -1.92
C SER A 64 -18.26 10.03 -1.02
N SER A 65 -17.06 9.93 -1.58
CA SER A 65 -15.77 10.30 -0.98
C SER A 65 -15.56 11.81 -0.78
N ALA A 66 -16.55 12.65 -1.07
CA ALA A 66 -16.41 14.12 -1.08
C ALA A 66 -16.93 14.82 0.19
N SER A 67 -17.80 14.18 0.98
CA SER A 67 -18.61 14.88 2.02
C SER A 67 -18.30 14.46 3.47
N GLY A 68 -17.25 13.65 3.68
CA GLY A 68 -16.91 13.14 4.99
C GLY A 68 -17.50 11.76 5.31
N PRO A 69 -17.09 11.15 6.43
CA PRO A 69 -16.94 9.70 6.48
C PRO A 69 -18.18 8.91 6.87
N TRP A 70 -18.15 7.66 6.43
CA TRP A 70 -19.10 6.60 6.78
C TRP A 70 -18.86 6.07 8.18
N CYS A 71 -19.88 6.16 9.03
CA CYS A 71 -19.86 5.75 10.43
C CYS A 71 -18.70 6.31 11.28
N ALA A 72 -17.98 7.35 10.85
CA ALA A 72 -16.90 7.95 11.63
C ALA A 72 -17.32 9.32 12.21
N VAL A 73 -16.72 9.65 13.36
CA VAL A 73 -17.09 10.81 14.20
C VAL A 73 -16.32 12.09 13.79
N THR A 74 -15.38 12.00 12.83
CA THR A 74 -14.51 13.09 12.33
C THR A 74 -14.09 12.86 10.88
N THR A 75 -13.73 13.92 10.11
CA THR A 75 -13.28 13.91 8.69
C THR A 75 -12.38 12.73 8.29
N CYS A 76 -12.66 12.13 7.12
CA CYS A 76 -11.92 10.99 6.55
C CYS A 76 -10.42 11.30 6.40
N PRO A 77 -9.49 10.46 6.92
CA PRO A 77 -8.07 10.62 6.65
C PRO A 77 -7.77 10.37 5.16
N PRO A 78 -6.75 11.04 4.57
CA PRO A 78 -6.40 10.83 3.17
C PRO A 78 -6.10 9.36 2.88
N GLN A 79 -6.77 8.83 1.84
CA GLN A 79 -6.70 7.46 1.33
C GLN A 79 -5.28 6.87 1.38
N ARG A 80 -4.98 5.95 2.31
CA ARG A 80 -3.79 5.10 2.19
C ARG A 80 -4.18 3.84 1.42
N HIS A 81 -4.01 3.89 0.10
CA HIS A 81 -4.14 2.72 -0.74
C HIS A 81 -3.16 1.64 -0.28
N MET A 82 -3.69 0.46 0.07
CA MET A 82 -2.89 -0.68 0.50
C MET A 82 -2.54 -1.56 -0.69
N PHE A 83 -1.27 -1.57 -1.07
CA PHE A 83 -0.79 -2.41 -2.16
C PHE A 83 -0.76 -3.87 -1.73
N THR A 84 -1.46 -4.73 -2.46
CA THR A 84 -1.49 -6.18 -2.20
C THR A 84 -0.75 -6.98 -3.27
N LYS A 85 -0.44 -6.35 -4.41
CA LYS A 85 0.30 -6.97 -5.52
C LYS A 85 1.43 -6.05 -5.99
N LYS A 86 2.59 -6.63 -6.28
CA LYS A 86 3.73 -5.88 -6.86
C LYS A 86 3.37 -5.16 -8.15
N ALA A 87 2.56 -5.77 -9.02
CA ALA A 87 2.15 -5.17 -10.29
C ALA A 87 1.28 -3.91 -10.10
N GLU A 88 0.48 -3.87 -9.03
CA GLU A 88 -0.31 -2.70 -8.64
C GLU A 88 0.61 -1.57 -8.18
N LEU A 89 1.60 -1.90 -7.34
CA LEU A 89 2.64 -0.95 -6.93
C LEU A 89 3.42 -0.41 -8.13
N ALA A 90 3.92 -1.28 -9.01
CA ALA A 90 4.69 -0.87 -10.19
C ALA A 90 3.90 0.06 -11.12
N THR A 91 2.61 -0.24 -11.35
CA THR A 91 1.72 0.64 -12.12
C THR A 91 1.61 2.01 -11.46
N ALA A 92 1.34 2.05 -10.16
CA ALA A 92 1.24 3.30 -9.41
C ALA A 92 2.55 4.11 -9.44
N MET A 93 3.71 3.45 -9.33
CA MET A 93 5.02 4.10 -9.45
C MET A 93 5.23 4.70 -10.85
N GLY A 94 4.84 3.98 -11.90
CA GLY A 94 4.86 4.50 -13.28
C GLY A 94 3.95 5.71 -13.48
N ASP A 95 2.76 5.69 -12.89
CA ASP A 95 1.84 6.83 -12.88
C ASP A 95 2.43 8.02 -12.12
N TYR A 96 3.04 7.79 -10.95
CA TYR A 96 3.70 8.82 -10.16
C TYR A 96 4.81 9.53 -10.96
N VAL A 97 5.67 8.75 -11.62
CA VAL A 97 6.78 9.28 -12.43
C VAL A 97 6.27 9.99 -13.68
N SER A 98 5.35 9.38 -14.43
CA SER A 98 4.81 9.97 -15.67
C SER A 98 4.01 11.26 -15.42
N GLN A 99 3.41 11.40 -14.23
CA GLN A 99 2.73 12.62 -13.80
C GLN A 99 3.70 13.70 -13.27
N GLY A 100 4.99 13.39 -13.13
CA GLY A 100 6.01 14.31 -12.59
C GLY A 100 5.85 14.59 -11.10
N CYS A 101 5.27 13.67 -10.34
CA CYS A 101 5.06 13.84 -8.90
C CYS A 101 6.39 13.99 -8.11
N PRO A 102 6.42 14.74 -6.99
CA PRO A 102 5.28 15.45 -6.37
C PRO A 102 4.99 16.83 -6.98
N ASN A 103 5.87 17.35 -7.84
CA ASN A 103 5.82 18.73 -8.31
C ASN A 103 4.99 18.94 -9.59
N GLY A 104 4.56 17.85 -10.22
CA GLY A 104 3.79 17.86 -11.45
C GLY A 104 2.39 18.45 -11.25
N PRO A 105 1.88 19.24 -12.22
CA PRO A 105 0.60 19.94 -12.10
C PRO A 105 -0.62 18.99 -12.00
N ASN A 106 -0.46 17.73 -12.39
CA ASN A 106 -1.51 16.71 -12.40
C ASN A 106 -1.13 15.47 -11.57
N CYS A 107 -0.43 15.65 -10.45
CA CYS A 107 0.00 14.55 -9.59
C CYS A 107 -1.17 13.90 -8.81
N GLN A 108 -1.98 13.11 -9.50
CA GLN A 108 -3.11 12.35 -8.94
C GLN A 108 -2.64 11.15 -8.12
N ALA A 109 -1.49 10.57 -8.42
CA ALA A 109 -0.95 9.45 -7.65
C ALA A 109 -0.81 9.78 -6.15
N THR A 110 -0.54 11.04 -5.79
CA THR A 110 -0.46 11.46 -4.38
C THR A 110 -1.81 11.47 -3.68
N SER A 111 -2.91 11.83 -4.36
CA SER A 111 -4.24 11.80 -3.75
C SER A 111 -4.82 10.39 -3.69
N VAL A 112 -4.50 9.54 -4.67
CA VAL A 112 -4.98 8.16 -4.76
C VAL A 112 -4.29 7.23 -3.75
N HIS A 113 -2.98 7.42 -3.51
CA HIS A 113 -2.17 6.45 -2.74
C HIS A 113 -1.68 6.93 -1.37
N GLY A 114 -2.14 8.09 -0.91
CA GLY A 114 -1.87 8.54 0.47
C GLY A 114 -0.67 9.46 0.62
N GLY A 115 -0.40 10.26 -0.41
CA GLY A 115 0.58 11.33 -0.42
C GLY A 115 1.86 10.95 -1.18
N ALA A 116 2.98 11.48 -0.70
CA ALA A 116 4.30 11.19 -1.25
C ALA A 116 4.56 9.69 -1.32
N ILE A 117 5.31 9.25 -2.34
CA ILE A 117 5.55 7.82 -2.61
C ILE A 117 6.17 7.06 -1.43
N GLY A 118 6.97 7.75 -0.60
CA GLY A 118 7.53 7.16 0.62
C GLY A 118 6.51 6.82 1.70
N ASN A 119 5.26 7.31 1.62
CA ASN A 119 4.20 7.04 2.61
C ASN A 119 3.22 5.93 2.19
N TRP A 120 3.42 5.37 0.99
CA TRP A 120 2.55 4.33 0.44
C TRP A 120 2.60 3.06 1.27
N ASP A 121 1.44 2.43 1.46
CA ASP A 121 1.32 1.23 2.27
C ASP A 121 1.62 -0.03 1.45
N VAL A 122 2.85 -0.52 1.58
CA VAL A 122 3.33 -1.75 0.95
C VAL A 122 3.50 -2.90 1.95
N SER A 123 2.98 -2.76 3.17
CA SER A 123 3.22 -3.69 4.30
C SER A 123 2.72 -5.12 4.06
N ARG A 124 1.86 -5.31 3.06
CA ARG A 124 1.31 -6.62 2.66
C ARG A 124 2.10 -7.30 1.54
N LEU A 125 3.05 -6.61 0.91
CA LEU A 125 3.84 -7.18 -0.16
C LEU A 125 4.95 -8.07 0.41
N THR A 126 5.10 -9.25 -0.19
CA THR A 126 6.18 -10.19 0.12
C THR A 126 7.25 -10.21 -0.98
N ASP A 127 6.89 -9.86 -2.21
CA ASP A 127 7.80 -9.81 -3.37
C ASP A 127 7.97 -8.37 -3.88
N PHE A 128 9.21 -7.87 -3.79
CA PHE A 128 9.66 -6.60 -4.37
C PHE A 128 10.60 -6.81 -5.57
N SER A 129 10.70 -8.05 -6.07
CA SER A 129 11.69 -8.36 -7.08
C SER A 129 11.42 -7.62 -8.40
N PHE A 130 12.47 -7.07 -9.02
CA PHE A 130 12.39 -6.35 -10.31
C PHE A 130 11.47 -5.11 -10.30
N LEU A 131 11.21 -4.51 -9.14
CA LEU A 131 10.22 -3.42 -9.04
C LEU A 131 10.56 -2.22 -9.93
N PHE A 132 11.82 -1.76 -9.93
CA PHE A 132 12.25 -0.63 -10.75
C PHE A 132 12.42 -0.97 -12.24
N ASP A 133 12.57 -2.25 -12.59
CA ASP A 133 12.55 -2.68 -13.99
C ASP A 133 11.10 -2.76 -14.56
N SER A 134 10.09 -2.69 -13.69
CA SER A 134 8.69 -2.95 -14.05
C SER A 134 7.90 -1.71 -14.51
N PHE A 135 8.50 -0.52 -14.56
CA PHE A 135 7.82 0.70 -15.01
C PHE A 135 8.76 1.69 -15.73
N SER A 136 8.21 2.48 -16.65
CA SER A 136 8.96 3.49 -17.40
C SER A 136 9.37 4.68 -16.54
N GLY A 137 10.59 5.17 -16.71
CA GLY A 137 11.13 6.34 -15.99
C GLY A 137 11.75 6.02 -14.63
N ALA A 138 11.89 4.74 -14.28
CA ALA A 138 12.59 4.29 -13.07
C ALA A 138 14.07 4.69 -13.04
N ASP A 139 14.69 4.84 -14.20
CA ASP A 139 16.07 5.30 -14.38
C ASP A 139 16.28 6.73 -13.88
N ALA A 140 15.25 7.56 -13.94
CA ALA A 140 15.24 8.94 -13.45
C ALA A 140 14.67 9.10 -12.02
N PHE A 141 14.16 8.03 -11.41
CA PHE A 141 13.53 8.10 -10.09
C PHE A 141 14.57 8.30 -8.98
N ASN A 142 14.33 9.30 -8.11
CA ASN A 142 15.21 9.60 -6.96
C ASN A 142 14.45 10.16 -5.75
N GLU A 143 13.21 9.75 -5.53
CA GLU A 143 12.40 10.16 -4.37
C GLU A 143 12.60 9.21 -3.17
N PRO A 144 12.50 9.71 -1.91
CA PRO A 144 12.70 8.89 -0.73
C PRO A 144 11.56 7.86 -0.57
N ILE A 145 11.93 6.61 -0.30
CA ILE A 145 11.03 5.46 -0.13
C ILE A 145 11.19 4.84 1.27
N ASN A 146 10.42 5.36 2.24
CA ASN A 146 10.46 4.91 3.64
C ASN A 146 9.37 3.87 3.93
N TRP A 147 9.41 2.77 3.18
CA TRP A 147 8.38 1.74 3.22
C TRP A 147 8.53 0.77 4.39
N ASN A 148 7.40 0.30 4.92
CA ASN A 148 7.38 -0.86 5.82
C ASN A 148 7.53 -2.16 5.00
N THR A 149 8.70 -2.79 5.10
CA THR A 149 9.06 -4.01 4.37
C THR A 149 9.12 -5.26 5.26
N GLU A 150 8.56 -5.24 6.48
CA GLU A 150 8.61 -6.36 7.45
C GLU A 150 8.05 -7.70 6.90
N SER A 151 7.21 -7.65 5.87
CA SER A 151 6.63 -8.82 5.20
C SER A 151 7.47 -9.32 4.01
N ALA A 152 8.49 -8.58 3.59
CA ALA A 152 9.28 -8.90 2.41
C ALA A 152 10.07 -10.19 2.57
N THR A 153 9.99 -11.06 1.57
CA THR A 153 10.77 -12.30 1.47
C THR A 153 11.73 -12.30 0.29
N SER A 154 11.48 -11.46 -0.73
CA SER A 154 12.37 -11.25 -1.89
C SER A 154 12.47 -9.79 -2.30
N MET A 155 13.71 -9.30 -2.45
CA MET A 155 14.11 -7.99 -2.99
C MET A 155 15.09 -8.14 -4.16
N LYS A 156 15.07 -9.28 -4.85
CA LYS A 156 15.94 -9.57 -6.01
C LYS A 156 15.79 -8.48 -7.09
N LYS A 157 16.89 -7.88 -7.53
CA LYS A 157 16.88 -6.87 -8.61
C LYS A 157 15.91 -5.71 -8.35
N MET A 158 15.61 -5.39 -7.09
CA MET A 158 14.59 -4.39 -6.75
C MET A 158 14.89 -3.03 -7.37
N PHE A 159 16.16 -2.60 -7.35
CA PHE A 159 16.67 -1.35 -7.91
C PHE A 159 17.51 -1.58 -9.18
N GLU A 160 17.33 -2.70 -9.88
CA GLU A 160 18.04 -2.92 -11.15
C GLU A 160 17.73 -1.78 -12.13
N GLY A 161 18.78 -1.15 -12.67
CA GLY A 161 18.65 -0.06 -13.63
C GLY A 161 18.13 1.27 -13.06
N ALA A 162 17.95 1.41 -11.74
CA ALA A 162 17.54 2.66 -11.10
C ALA A 162 18.70 3.69 -11.06
N THR A 163 19.14 4.15 -12.23
CA THR A 163 20.44 4.83 -12.41
C THR A 163 20.60 6.10 -11.58
N ALA A 164 19.51 6.86 -11.36
CA ALA A 164 19.53 8.11 -10.61
C ALA A 164 19.26 7.93 -9.10
N PHE A 165 18.88 6.74 -8.64
CA PHE A 165 18.44 6.53 -7.26
C PHE A 165 19.62 6.63 -6.28
N ASN A 166 19.55 7.57 -5.34
CA ASN A 166 20.57 7.80 -4.31
C ASN A 166 19.95 8.28 -3.00
N GLN A 167 18.79 7.73 -2.63
CA GLN A 167 18.13 8.05 -1.36
C GLN A 167 18.49 7.02 -0.28
N PRO A 168 18.60 7.43 0.99
CA PRO A 168 18.87 6.50 2.08
C PRO A 168 17.75 5.45 2.19
N LEU A 169 18.12 4.22 2.53
CA LEU A 169 17.21 3.08 2.65
C LEU A 169 17.17 2.57 4.09
N SER A 170 15.96 2.49 4.65
CA SER A 170 15.71 1.96 6.00
C SER A 170 14.67 0.84 5.92
N PHE A 171 15.05 -0.28 5.30
CA PHE A 171 14.18 -1.44 5.13
C PHE A 171 14.42 -2.49 6.21
N ASP A 172 13.34 -3.10 6.69
CA ASP A 172 13.42 -4.36 7.43
C ASP A 172 13.65 -5.49 6.43
N THR A 173 14.78 -6.17 6.59
CA THR A 173 15.19 -7.30 5.74
C THR A 173 15.28 -8.62 6.50
N ALA A 174 14.78 -8.69 7.74
CA ALA A 174 14.94 -9.86 8.60
C ALA A 174 14.31 -11.13 8.02
N LYS A 175 13.26 -11.02 7.19
CA LYS A 175 12.60 -12.16 6.51
C LYS A 175 13.06 -12.37 5.07
N VAL A 176 13.95 -11.50 4.55
CA VAL A 176 14.36 -11.54 3.16
C VAL A 176 15.34 -12.69 2.93
N THR A 177 15.01 -13.53 1.96
CA THR A 177 15.81 -14.72 1.59
C THR A 177 16.62 -14.52 0.31
N SER A 178 16.25 -13.50 -0.49
CA SER A 178 16.90 -13.15 -1.75
C SER A 178 16.89 -11.64 -1.98
N MET A 179 18.04 -11.09 -2.31
CA MET A 179 18.31 -9.70 -2.72
C MET A 179 19.23 -9.70 -3.98
N GLN A 180 19.28 -10.80 -4.76
CA GLN A 180 20.31 -10.99 -5.81
C GLN A 180 20.29 -9.81 -6.77
N TYR A 181 21.45 -9.25 -7.10
CA TYR A 181 21.58 -8.12 -8.02
C TYR A 181 20.68 -6.92 -7.65
N MET A 182 20.36 -6.71 -6.37
CA MET A 182 19.39 -5.70 -5.91
C MET A 182 19.70 -4.28 -6.42
N PHE A 183 20.98 -3.93 -6.58
CA PHE A 183 21.45 -2.62 -7.05
C PHE A 183 22.19 -2.70 -8.40
N GLN A 184 22.02 -3.78 -9.17
CA GLN A 184 22.70 -3.93 -10.46
C GLN A 184 22.37 -2.75 -11.40
N GLY A 185 23.37 -1.95 -11.75
CA GLY A 185 23.17 -0.77 -12.60
C GLY A 185 22.57 0.47 -11.91
N ALA A 186 22.37 0.46 -10.59
CA ALA A 186 21.99 1.65 -9.81
C ALA A 186 23.22 2.56 -9.58
N THR A 187 23.73 3.17 -10.65
CA THR A 187 25.06 3.80 -10.69
C THR A 187 25.24 5.02 -9.79
N ALA A 188 24.17 5.73 -9.43
CA ALA A 188 24.24 6.87 -8.52
C ALA A 188 24.17 6.48 -7.03
N PHE A 189 23.82 5.24 -6.70
CA PHE A 189 23.58 4.84 -5.32
C PHE A 189 24.87 4.83 -4.49
N ASN A 190 24.95 5.70 -3.50
CA ASN A 190 26.09 5.84 -2.59
C ASN A 190 25.61 6.14 -1.16
N GLN A 191 24.67 5.35 -0.67
CA GLN A 191 24.13 5.48 0.68
C GLN A 191 24.57 4.30 1.55
N PRO A 192 24.78 4.52 2.86
CA PRO A 192 25.11 3.43 3.77
C PRO A 192 23.96 2.41 3.83
N LEU A 193 24.31 1.13 3.89
CA LEU A 193 23.37 0.02 4.01
C LEU A 193 23.53 -0.68 5.36
N SER A 194 22.40 -0.89 6.04
CA SER A 194 22.34 -1.60 7.32
C SER A 194 21.28 -2.71 7.27
N PHE A 195 21.39 -3.59 6.28
CA PHE A 195 20.47 -4.71 6.08
C PHE A 195 20.88 -5.94 6.90
N ASP A 196 19.90 -6.61 7.49
CA ASP A 196 20.07 -7.96 8.04
C ASP A 196 20.13 -8.98 6.89
N THR A 197 21.26 -9.68 6.78
CA THR A 197 21.50 -10.69 5.75
C THR A 197 21.49 -12.13 6.30
N ALA A 198 21.09 -12.35 7.56
CA ALA A 198 21.18 -13.66 8.21
C ALA A 198 20.38 -14.76 7.48
N ASN A 199 19.26 -14.40 6.86
CA ASN A 199 18.38 -15.32 6.12
C ASN A 199 18.64 -15.34 4.60
N VAL A 200 19.59 -14.55 4.10
CA VAL A 200 19.89 -14.48 2.66
C VAL A 200 20.68 -15.73 2.25
N THR A 201 20.12 -16.52 1.34
CA THR A 201 20.70 -17.83 0.97
C THR A 201 21.79 -17.76 -0.09
N ASN A 202 21.90 -16.63 -0.81
CA ASN A 202 22.82 -16.43 -1.94
C ASN A 202 23.86 -15.33 -1.69
N VAL A 203 24.43 -15.27 -0.48
CA VAL A 203 25.35 -14.21 -0.01
C VAL A 203 26.59 -14.00 -0.92
N ARG A 204 26.94 -14.99 -1.76
CA ARG A 204 28.15 -14.99 -2.59
C ARG A 204 28.23 -13.90 -3.68
N GLU A 205 27.13 -13.22 -4.02
CA GLU A 205 27.13 -12.12 -5.02
C GLU A 205 27.10 -10.71 -4.40
N TYR A 206 26.76 -10.55 -3.12
CA TYR A 206 26.57 -9.22 -2.50
C TYR A 206 27.87 -8.52 -2.14
N MET A 207 28.88 -9.30 -1.76
CA MET A 207 30.10 -8.72 -1.16
C MET A 207 31.06 -8.12 -2.18
N CYS A 208 30.83 -8.33 -3.49
CA CYS A 208 31.66 -7.73 -4.53
C CYS A 208 31.25 -6.30 -4.91
N GLU A 209 30.00 -5.86 -4.66
CA GLU A 209 29.51 -4.56 -5.15
C GLU A 209 29.42 -3.47 -4.07
N VAL A 210 29.38 -3.82 -2.77
CA VAL A 210 29.21 -2.83 -1.68
C VAL A 210 30.56 -2.29 -1.12
N HIS A 211 31.70 -2.68 -1.70
CA HIS A 211 33.04 -2.21 -1.28
C HIS A 211 33.70 -1.20 -2.25
N LEU A 212 32.93 -0.46 -3.04
CA LEU A 212 33.49 0.63 -3.85
C LEU A 212 33.08 2.02 -3.34
N GLN A 213 33.49 2.34 -2.11
CA GLN A 213 34.31 3.51 -1.75
C GLN A 213 34.59 3.57 -0.24
#